data_AF-A0A0D3I1R5-F1
#
_entry.id   AF-A0A0D3I1R5-F1
#
_cell.length_a   1.000
_cell.length_b   1.000
_cell.length_c   1.000
_cell.angle_alpha   90.00
_cell.angle_beta   90.00
_cell.angle_gamma   90.00
#
_symmetry.space_group_name_H-M   'P 1'
#
loop_
_entity.id
_entity.type
_entity.pdbx_description
1 polymer ?
#
loop_
_entity_poly.entity_id
_entity_poly.type
_entity_poly.pdbx_seq_one_letter_code
_entity_poly.pdbx_strand_id
1 'polypeptide(L)'
;MLLYLNKATWAGEGAEALAEQVRAAREARLPIVMAHENDAVRGGCIFAHFFEVTPRDLIADGLYHDLAVGCHAGPHRQVSIALLAQALGATKQTAQSRVRRVTALARTTQPRGSSSKTEPSSGEDLA
;
A
#
# COMPACT_ATOMS: atom_id res chain seq x y z
N MET A 1 2.69 4.81 2.67
CA MET A 1 3.74 4.50 1.67
C MET A 1 4.50 3.26 2.11
N LEU A 2 4.92 2.40 1.19
CA LEU A 2 5.86 1.31 1.46
C LEU A 2 7.24 1.70 0.92
N LEU A 3 8.25 1.71 1.77
CA LEU A 3 9.64 1.95 1.39
C LEU A 3 10.44 0.65 1.52
N TYR A 4 10.91 0.12 0.39
CA TYR A 4 11.71 -1.10 0.35
C TYR A 4 13.21 -0.78 0.29
N LEU A 5 13.93 -1.21 1.33
CA LEU A 5 15.32 -0.93 1.59
C LEU A 5 16.19 -2.13 1.20
N ASN A 6 17.10 -1.94 0.26
CA ASN A 6 18.17 -2.85 -0.11
C ASN A 6 19.45 -2.04 -0.40
N LYS A 7 20.56 -2.72 -0.71
CA LYS A 7 21.86 -2.08 -0.97
C LYS A 7 21.83 -1.00 -2.06
N ALA A 8 20.87 -1.06 -2.99
CA ALA A 8 20.77 -0.12 -4.11
C ALA A 8 19.75 1.01 -3.89
N THR A 9 19.00 1.01 -2.77
CA THR A 9 17.90 1.96 -2.55
C THR A 9 18.31 3.43 -2.72
N TRP A 10 19.48 3.79 -2.21
CA TRP A 10 20.01 5.15 -2.26
C TRP A 10 21.19 5.28 -3.23
N ALA A 11 21.25 4.41 -4.23
CA ALA A 11 22.31 4.40 -5.23
C ALA A 11 21.74 4.34 -6.66
N GLY A 12 22.47 4.93 -7.60
CA GLY A 12 22.17 4.84 -9.03
C GLY A 12 21.07 5.79 -9.52
N GLU A 13 20.65 5.54 -10.76
CA GLU A 13 19.70 6.36 -11.49
C GLU A 13 18.28 6.16 -10.91
N GLY A 14 17.87 7.08 -10.03
CA GLY A 14 16.58 7.03 -9.34
C GLY A 14 16.64 7.33 -7.85
N ALA A 15 17.84 7.32 -7.24
CA ALA A 15 18.00 7.59 -5.81
C ALA A 15 17.48 8.98 -5.41
N GLU A 16 17.78 10.02 -6.20
CA GLU A 16 17.29 11.38 -5.96
C GLU A 16 15.77 11.50 -6.11
N ALA A 17 15.21 10.85 -7.15
CA ALA A 17 13.76 10.84 -7.36
C ALA A 17 13.03 10.13 -6.20
N LEU A 18 13.61 9.02 -5.70
CA LEU A 18 13.10 8.34 -4.52
C LEU A 18 13.20 9.22 -3.27
N ALA A 19 14.32 9.92 -3.07
CA ALA A 19 14.50 10.83 -1.95
C ALA A 19 13.42 11.91 -1.95
N GLU A 20 13.10 12.47 -3.11
CA GLU A 20 12.03 13.46 -3.26
C GLU A 20 10.65 12.89 -2.95
N GLN A 21 10.36 11.66 -3.39
CA GLN A 21 9.11 10.98 -3.02
C GLN A 21 9.01 10.77 -1.50
N VAL A 22 10.11 10.42 -0.83
CA VAL A 22 10.15 10.25 0.62
C VAL A 22 9.94 11.59 1.33
N ARG A 23 10.58 12.67 0.87
CA ARG A 23 10.36 14.02 1.41
C ARG A 23 8.90 14.43 1.31
N ALA A 24 8.30 14.31 0.12
CA ALA A 24 6.91 14.65 -0.12
C ALA A 24 5.96 13.81 0.77
N ALA A 25 6.23 12.51 0.93
CA ALA A 25 5.43 11.65 1.81
C ALA A 25 5.51 12.09 3.28
N ARG A 26 6.69 12.50 3.75
CA ARG A 26 6.88 13.01 5.12
C ARG A 26 6.22 14.37 5.33
N GLU A 27 6.34 15.29 4.38
CA GLU A 27 5.67 16.59 4.42
C GLU A 27 4.14 16.42 4.50
N ALA A 28 3.60 15.48 3.71
CA ALA A 28 2.19 15.10 3.74
C ALA A 28 1.77 14.27 4.99
N ARG A 29 2.70 13.98 5.91
CA ARG A 29 2.50 13.13 7.09
C ARG A 29 1.91 11.75 6.76
N LEU A 30 2.24 11.24 5.58
CA LEU A 30 1.81 9.93 5.14
C LEU A 30 2.61 8.87 5.90
N PRO A 31 1.98 7.86 6.54
CA PRO A 31 2.71 6.80 7.23
C PRO A 31 3.64 6.06 6.26
N ILE A 32 4.90 5.88 6.65
CA ILE A 32 5.92 5.17 5.87
C ILE A 32 6.22 3.85 6.56
N VAL A 33 5.82 2.75 5.94
CA VAL A 33 6.20 1.41 6.40
C VAL A 33 7.47 1.01 5.68
N MET A 34 8.52 0.66 6.42
CA MET A 34 9.80 0.24 5.85
C MET A 34 9.93 -1.28 5.85
N ALA A 35 10.44 -1.81 4.74
CA ALA A 35 10.81 -3.22 4.59
C ALA A 35 12.31 -3.31 4.28
N HIS A 36 13.08 -4.00 5.12
CA HIS A 36 14.53 -4.15 4.97
C HIS A 36 14.87 -5.52 4.39
N GLU A 37 15.40 -5.57 3.17
CA GLU A 37 15.85 -6.81 2.55
C GLU A 37 17.11 -7.36 3.24
N ASN A 38 17.03 -8.63 3.64
CA ASN A 38 18.11 -9.39 4.27
C ASN A 38 18.54 -10.59 3.40
N ASP A 39 17.86 -10.86 2.29
CA ASP A 39 18.28 -11.84 1.28
C ASP A 39 19.38 -11.24 0.38
N ALA A 40 20.61 -11.76 0.51
CA ALA A 40 21.76 -11.31 -0.28
C ALA A 40 21.53 -11.41 -1.80
N VAL A 41 20.76 -12.40 -2.27
CA VAL A 41 20.44 -12.57 -3.70
C VAL A 41 19.56 -11.44 -4.22
N ARG A 42 18.85 -10.74 -3.33
CA ARG A 42 17.97 -9.59 -3.63
C ARG A 42 18.60 -8.26 -3.23
N GLY A 43 19.90 -8.25 -2.95
CA GLY A 43 20.63 -7.06 -2.55
C GLY A 43 20.48 -6.71 -1.07
N GLY A 44 20.15 -7.68 -0.22
CA GLY A 44 20.12 -7.47 1.22
C GLY A 44 21.49 -7.04 1.78
N CYS A 45 21.45 -6.20 2.82
CA CYS A 45 22.63 -5.62 3.45
C CYS A 45 22.39 -5.43 4.96
N ILE A 46 23.44 -5.17 5.74
CA ILE A 46 23.25 -4.81 7.15
C ILE A 46 22.52 -3.47 7.26
N PHE A 47 21.60 -3.32 8.22
CA PHE A 47 20.82 -2.08 8.35
C PHE A 47 21.70 -0.84 8.57
N ALA A 48 22.85 -1.02 9.25
CA ALA A 48 23.81 0.06 9.49
C ALA A 48 24.27 0.78 8.21
N HIS A 49 24.26 0.09 7.07
CA HIS A 49 24.60 0.66 5.77
C HIS A 49 23.76 1.89 5.43
N PHE A 50 22.48 1.92 5.83
CA PHE A 50 21.59 3.04 5.54
C PHE A 50 21.93 4.32 6.31
N PHE A 51 22.71 4.27 7.39
CA PHE A 51 23.19 5.50 8.02
C PHE A 51 24.31 6.17 7.22
N GLU A 52 24.92 5.47 6.27
CA GLU A 52 26.03 5.97 5.44
C GLU A 52 25.54 6.50 4.09
N VAL A 53 24.56 5.82 3.48
CA VAL A 53 24.14 6.10 2.08
C VAL A 53 22.84 6.89 1.96
N THR A 54 22.02 6.97 3.01
CA THR A 54 20.77 7.71 2.95
C THR A 54 21.05 9.22 2.97
N PRO A 55 20.33 10.04 2.18
CA PRO A 55 20.42 11.50 2.26
C PRO A 55 20.32 12.00 3.70
N ARG A 56 21.26 12.86 4.10
CA ARG A 56 21.44 13.28 5.50
C ARG A 56 20.21 13.96 6.08
N ASP A 57 19.51 14.72 5.26
CA ASP A 57 18.26 15.39 5.62
C ASP A 57 17.20 14.38 6.04
N LEU A 58 17.02 13.28 5.28
CA LEU A 58 16.06 12.22 5.63
C LEU A 58 16.41 11.52 6.95
N ILE A 59 17.69 11.33 7.24
CA ILE A 59 18.16 10.78 8.53
C ILE A 59 17.84 11.77 9.66
N ALA A 60 18.22 13.03 9.51
CA ALA A 60 18.03 14.08 10.51
C ALA A 60 16.54 14.30 10.82
N ASP A 61 15.71 14.15 9.80
CA ASP A 61 14.26 14.20 9.89
C ASP A 61 13.64 12.97 10.56
N GLY A 62 14.43 11.94 10.89
CA GLY A 62 13.95 10.77 11.63
C GLY A 62 13.28 9.71 10.77
N LEU A 63 13.66 9.56 9.49
CA LEU A 63 13.15 8.48 8.63
C LEU A 63 13.28 7.11 9.29
N TYR A 64 14.33 6.88 10.09
CA TYR A 64 14.60 5.61 10.79
C TYR A 64 14.17 5.59 12.26
N HIS A 65 13.28 6.49 12.70
CA HIS A 65 12.67 6.39 14.02
C HIS A 65 11.70 5.21 14.13
N ASP A 66 11.05 4.85 13.02
CA ASP A 66 10.21 3.65 12.94
C ASP A 66 11.05 2.42 12.55
N LEU A 67 10.75 1.27 13.17
CA LEU A 67 11.47 0.02 12.89
C LEU A 67 11.06 -0.55 11.51
N ALA A 68 12.06 -0.85 10.69
CA ALA A 68 11.86 -1.57 9.43
C ALA A 68 11.56 -3.05 9.69
N VAL A 69 10.63 -3.62 8.92
CA VAL A 69 10.33 -5.05 8.92
C VAL A 69 11.41 -5.79 8.13
N GLY A 70 12.12 -6.72 8.76
CA GLY A 70 13.14 -7.54 8.11
C GLY A 70 12.54 -8.56 7.13
N CYS A 71 12.81 -8.39 5.85
CA CYS A 71 12.53 -9.33 4.76
C CYS A 71 13.65 -10.36 4.66
N HIS A 72 13.44 -11.55 5.22
CA HIS A 72 14.45 -12.61 5.22
C HIS A 72 14.32 -13.53 3.99
N ALA A 73 15.42 -14.21 3.64
CA ALA A 73 15.41 -15.28 2.65
C ALA A 73 14.52 -16.48 3.09
N GLY A 74 14.38 -17.48 2.22
CA GLY A 74 13.76 -18.75 2.60
C GLY A 74 14.52 -19.40 3.79
N PRO A 75 13.83 -20.05 4.75
CA PRO A 75 12.39 -20.35 4.76
C PRO A 75 11.49 -19.24 5.35
N HIS A 76 12.05 -18.21 5.99
CA HIS A 76 11.30 -17.21 6.77
C HIS A 76 10.65 -16.09 5.94
N ARG A 77 10.80 -16.11 4.61
CA ARG A 77 10.24 -15.11 3.70
C ARG A 77 8.73 -14.93 3.87
N GLN A 78 7.98 -16.01 4.02
CA GLN A 78 6.51 -15.94 4.16
C GLN A 78 6.10 -15.21 5.45
N VAL A 79 6.80 -15.47 6.55
CA VAL A 79 6.57 -14.78 7.83
C VAL A 79 6.92 -13.30 7.71
N SER A 80 8.05 -12.98 7.06
CA SER A 80 8.45 -11.60 6.82
C SER A 80 7.40 -10.81 6.04
N ILE A 81 6.84 -11.42 4.98
CA ILE A 81 5.76 -10.83 4.19
C ILE A 81 4.48 -10.66 5.03
N ALA A 82 4.14 -11.64 5.87
CA ALA A 82 2.98 -11.54 6.75
C ALA A 82 3.10 -10.40 7.77
N LEU A 83 4.29 -10.22 8.37
CA LEU A 83 4.58 -9.11 9.28
C LEU A 83 4.53 -7.76 8.55
N LEU A 84 5.08 -7.69 7.34
CA LEU A 84 5.01 -6.47 6.52
C LEU A 84 3.56 -6.14 6.16
N ALA A 85 2.77 -7.14 5.78
CA ALA A 85 1.36 -6.95 5.50
C ALA A 85 0.61 -6.44 6.74
N GLN A 86 0.90 -6.97 7.93
CA GLN A 86 0.33 -6.47 9.19
C GLN A 86 0.73 -5.02 9.47
N ALA A 87 2.00 -4.65 9.25
CA ALA A 87 2.46 -3.26 9.37
C ALA A 87 1.75 -2.32 8.38
N LEU A 88 1.37 -2.82 7.20
CA LEU A 88 0.54 -2.11 6.22
C LEU A 88 -0.96 -2.10 6.55
N GLY A 89 -1.36 -2.67 7.70
CA GLY A 89 -2.75 -2.70 8.17
C GLY A 89 -3.55 -3.94 7.80
N ALA A 90 -2.91 -5.00 7.30
CA ALA A 90 -3.60 -6.27 7.06
C ALA A 90 -4.11 -6.86 8.38
N THR A 91 -5.40 -7.21 8.39
CA THR A 91 -6.07 -7.86 9.53
C THR A 91 -6.47 -9.28 9.18
N LYS A 92 -6.65 -10.13 10.20
CA LYS A 92 -7.14 -11.50 10.00
C LYS A 92 -8.53 -11.45 9.37
N GLN A 93 -8.75 -12.24 8.32
CA GLN A 93 -10.08 -12.38 7.75
C GLN A 93 -10.98 -13.08 8.75
N THR A 94 -12.01 -12.37 9.23
CA THR A 94 -13.08 -12.96 10.03
C THR A 94 -14.21 -13.47 9.12
N ALA A 95 -15.06 -14.37 9.63
CA ALA A 95 -16.25 -14.81 8.89
C ALA A 95 -17.13 -13.63 8.46
N GLN A 96 -17.26 -12.61 9.32
CA GLN A 96 -17.99 -11.38 9.01
C GLN A 96 -17.34 -10.55 7.89
N SER A 97 -16.00 -10.52 7.81
CA SER A 97 -15.29 -9.83 6.71
C SER A 97 -15.54 -10.48 5.34
N ARG A 98 -15.73 -11.80 5.30
CA ARG A 98 -16.05 -12.55 4.07
C ARG A 98 -17.45 -12.20 3.57
N VAL A 99 -18.44 -12.16 4.47
CA VAL A 99 -19.82 -11.79 4.12
C VAL A 99 -19.93 -10.35 3.61
N ARG A 100 -19.17 -9.41 4.21
CA ARG A 100 -19.11 -8.01 3.76
C ARG A 100 -18.53 -7.87 2.34
N ARG A 101 -17.54 -8.67 1.97
CA ARG A 101 -16.98 -8.67 0.60
C ARG A 101 -17.94 -9.22 -0.44
N VAL A 102 -18.66 -10.30 -0.12
CA VAL A 102 -19.68 -10.89 -1.02
C VAL A 102 -20.81 -9.88 -1.29
N THR A 103 -21.28 -9.20 -0.25
CA THR A 103 -22.33 -8.18 -0.38
C THR A 103 -21.86 -6.93 -1.11
N ALA A 104 -20.60 -6.51 -0.94
CA ALA A 104 -20.04 -5.40 -1.72
C ALA A 104 -19.94 -5.72 -3.21
N LEU A 105 -19.46 -6.91 -3.60
CA LEU A 105 -19.42 -7.32 -5.01
C LEU A 105 -20.81 -7.42 -5.63
N ALA A 106 -21.80 -7.92 -4.89
CA ALA A 106 -23.18 -8.03 -5.37
C ALA A 106 -23.84 -6.66 -5.65
N ARG A 107 -23.41 -5.59 -4.96
CA ARG A 107 -23.92 -4.22 -5.18
C ARG A 107 -23.34 -3.57 -6.43
N THR A 108 -22.12 -3.94 -6.83
CA THR A 108 -21.48 -3.42 -8.04
C THR A 108 -22.06 -4.02 -9.32
N THR A 109 -22.76 -5.15 -9.22
CA THR A 109 -23.37 -5.86 -10.36
C THR A 109 -24.85 -5.55 -10.57
N GLN A 110 -25.46 -4.60 -9.83
CA GLN A 110 -26.84 -4.20 -10.13
C GLN A 110 -26.89 -3.40 -11.44
N PRO A 111 -27.61 -3.88 -12.48
CA PRO A 111 -27.83 -3.08 -13.67
C PRO A 111 -28.66 -1.86 -13.31
N ARG A 112 -28.22 -0.69 -13.77
CA ARG A 112 -28.93 0.59 -13.68
C ARG A 112 -30.27 0.46 -14.43
N GLY A 113 -31.33 0.09 -13.70
CA GLY A 113 -32.67 -0.05 -14.24
C GLY A 113 -33.18 1.28 -14.80
N SER A 114 -33.37 1.34 -16.12
CA SER A 114 -34.11 2.39 -16.81
C SER A 114 -35.59 2.30 -16.43
N SER A 115 -36.10 3.28 -15.70
CA SER A 115 -37.52 3.38 -15.40
C SER A 115 -38.20 4.24 -16.46
N SER A 116 -38.63 3.64 -17.57
CA SER A 116 -39.61 4.29 -18.45
C SER A 116 -41.00 4.17 -17.81
N LYS A 117 -41.53 5.29 -17.32
CA LYS A 117 -42.94 5.41 -16.94
C LYS A 117 -43.79 5.28 -18.21
N THR A 118 -44.61 4.26 -18.29
CA THR A 118 -45.70 4.18 -19.26
C THR A 118 -46.90 4.90 -18.64
N GLU A 119 -47.27 6.05 -19.19
CA GLU A 119 -48.54 6.70 -18.85
C GLU A 119 -49.69 6.01 -19.60
N PRO A 120 -50.84 5.76 -18.94
CA PRO A 120 -52.03 5.28 -19.63
C PRO A 120 -52.79 6.48 -20.24
N SER A 121 -52.90 6.49 -21.56
CA SER A 121 -53.76 7.44 -22.29
C SER A 121 -55.21 7.00 -22.17
N SER A 122 -56.01 7.78 -21.44
CA SER A 122 -57.48 7.73 -21.46
C SER A 122 -57.98 9.17 -21.55
N GLY A 123 -58.78 9.46 -22.58
CA GLY A 123 -59.31 10.79 -22.83
C GLY A 123 -60.11 10.80 -24.14
N GLU A 124 -61.38 10.43 -24.03
CA GLU A 124 -62.42 10.69 -25.01
C GLU A 124 -62.71 12.20 -25.12
N ASP A 125 -63.17 12.59 -26.32
CA ASP A 125 -64.19 13.60 -26.62
C ASP A 125 -63.89 15.08 -26.97
N LEU A 126 -64.54 15.44 -28.10
CA LEU A 126 -65.16 16.71 -28.56
C LEU A 126 -64.35 17.72 -29.40
N ALA A 127 -64.63 17.70 -30.71
CA ALA A 127 -65.35 18.79 -31.41
C ALA A 127 -65.95 18.29 -32.74
#